data_AF-A0A9Q2NQJ9-F1
#
_entry.id   AF-A0A9Q2NQJ9-F1
#
_cell.length_a   1.000
_cell.length_b   1.000
_cell.length_c   1.000
_cell.angle_alpha   90.00
_cell.angle_beta   90.00
_cell.angle_gamma   90.00
#
_symmetry.space_group_name_H-M   'P 1'
#
loop_
_entity.id
_entity.type
_entity.pdbx_description
1 polymer ?
#
loop_
_entity_poly.entity_id
_entity_poly.type
_entity_poly.pdbx_seq_one_letter_code
_entity_poly.pdbx_strand_id
1 'polypeptide(L)'
;MQGDLPLWSDVDPGQFQDALDHAFLAKRFGRSHARIRVAGGAVEDLSGQRCNGLPLSLLIRNADRATFNDALTTCCDTRRAVEVALTSRTDAATKTVAARLMLYPLKDTGGRVTQFLGGLALTGEAIEQPGQFGVATITFRPAPTRRPHLRLVVDNQ
;
A
#
# COMPACT_ATOMS: atom_id res chain seq x y z
N MET A 1 19.57 15.02 3.31
CA MET A 1 19.90 13.60 3.05
C MET A 1 18.61 12.90 2.68
N GLN A 2 18.49 12.41 1.45
CA GLN A 2 17.30 11.73 0.94
C GLN A 2 17.28 10.31 1.53
N GLY A 3 16.28 9.99 2.35
CA GLY A 3 16.21 8.66 2.96
C GLY A 3 15.98 7.59 1.91
N ASP A 4 16.79 6.54 1.98
CA ASP A 4 16.71 5.37 1.13
C ASP A 4 15.47 4.54 1.49
N LEU A 5 14.91 3.82 0.51
CA LEU A 5 13.73 2.97 0.75
C LEU A 5 14.06 1.87 1.76
N PRO A 6 13.14 1.48 2.65
CA PRO A 6 13.36 0.35 3.54
C PRO A 6 13.51 -0.95 2.75
N LEU A 7 14.40 -1.82 3.22
CA LEU A 7 14.45 -3.21 2.77
C LEU A 7 13.18 -3.93 3.26
N TRP A 8 12.69 -4.90 2.50
CA TRP A 8 11.57 -5.71 2.99
C TRP A 8 11.91 -6.42 4.30
N SER A 9 13.18 -6.84 4.48
CA SER A 9 13.69 -7.49 5.69
C SER A 9 13.69 -6.57 6.91
N ASP A 10 13.57 -5.26 6.71
CA ASP A 10 13.49 -4.27 7.79
C ASP A 10 12.03 -4.06 8.27
N VAL A 11 11.04 -4.67 7.61
CA VAL A 11 9.63 -4.58 8.02
C VAL A 11 9.38 -5.60 9.12
N ASP A 12 9.33 -5.12 10.37
CA ASP A 12 8.89 -5.91 11.52
C ASP A 12 7.37 -5.75 11.72
N PRO A 13 6.55 -6.78 11.41
CA PRO A 13 5.10 -6.71 11.59
C PRO A 13 4.70 -6.59 13.06
N GLY A 14 5.57 -6.96 14.01
CA GLY A 14 5.34 -6.82 15.44
C GLY A 14 5.23 -5.37 15.92
N GLN A 15 5.70 -4.39 15.13
CA GLN A 15 5.65 -2.96 15.46
C GLN A 15 4.30 -2.30 15.15
N PHE A 16 3.40 -2.95 14.40
CA PHE A 16 2.13 -2.37 13.94
C PHE A 16 0.95 -3.35 14.08
N GLN A 17 0.93 -4.14 15.15
CA GLN A 17 -0.03 -5.25 15.35
C GLN A 17 -1.49 -4.81 15.20
N ASP A 18 -1.86 -3.66 15.77
CA ASP A 18 -3.22 -3.11 15.68
C ASP A 18 -3.60 -2.63 14.27
N ALA A 19 -2.61 -2.40 13.39
CA ALA A 19 -2.83 -1.99 12.00
C ALA A 19 -2.70 -3.16 11.01
N LEU A 20 -2.31 -4.35 11.45
CA LEU A 20 -2.12 -5.51 10.58
C LEU A 20 -3.42 -5.93 9.89
N ASP A 21 -4.56 -5.73 10.54
CA ASP A 21 -5.85 -6.10 9.98
C ASP A 21 -6.23 -5.26 8.74
N HIS A 22 -5.73 -4.03 8.68
CA HIS A 22 -5.85 -3.13 7.55
C HIS A 22 -4.67 -3.18 6.58
N ALA A 23 -3.63 -3.97 6.89
CA ALA A 23 -2.40 -4.04 6.13
C ALA A 23 -2.43 -5.16 5.09
N PHE A 24 -1.62 -5.01 4.05
CA PHE A 24 -1.35 -6.08 3.10
C PHE A 24 0.06 -5.96 2.53
N LEU A 25 0.59 -7.08 2.05
CA LEU A 25 1.84 -7.14 1.30
C LEU A 25 1.53 -7.52 -0.14
N ALA A 26 2.03 -6.75 -1.09
CA ALA A 26 1.89 -7.05 -2.51
C ALA A 26 3.26 -7.20 -3.19
N LYS A 27 3.43 -8.26 -3.99
CA LYS A 27 4.63 -8.49 -4.80
C LYS A 27 4.41 -7.95 -6.21
N ARG A 28 5.32 -7.09 -6.66
CA ARG A 28 5.30 -6.54 -8.01
C ARG A 28 5.51 -7.64 -9.06
N PHE A 29 4.81 -7.53 -10.18
CA PHE A 29 5.06 -8.31 -11.38
C PHE A 29 4.90 -7.42 -12.62
N GLY A 30 5.89 -7.41 -13.50
CA GLY A 30 5.96 -6.42 -14.58
C GLY A 30 6.16 -4.98 -14.07
N ARG A 31 5.86 -3.99 -14.91
CA ARG A 31 6.13 -2.57 -14.62
C ARG A 31 5.06 -1.91 -13.75
N SER A 32 3.80 -2.25 -13.94
CA SER A 32 2.65 -1.51 -13.41
C SER A 32 1.70 -2.35 -12.55
N HIS A 33 2.04 -3.61 -12.27
CA HIS A 33 1.14 -4.53 -11.57
C HIS A 33 1.78 -5.12 -10.32
N ALA A 34 0.94 -5.49 -9.36
CA ALA A 34 1.33 -6.19 -8.14
C ALA A 34 0.27 -7.24 -7.76
N ARG A 35 0.70 -8.35 -7.16
CA ARG A 35 -0.17 -9.41 -6.62
C ARG A 35 -0.15 -9.34 -5.10
N ILE A 36 -1.32 -9.35 -4.49
CA ILE A 36 -1.45 -9.45 -3.03
C ILE A 36 -0.93 -10.83 -2.61
N ARG A 37 -0.07 -10.85 -1.59
CA ARG A 37 0.55 -12.05 -1.01
C ARG A 37 -0.04 -12.39 0.35
N VAL A 38 -0.32 -11.35 1.13
CA VAL A 38 -0.93 -11.43 2.45
C VAL A 38 -1.81 -10.19 2.58
N ALA A 39 -2.97 -10.33 3.20
CA ALA A 39 -3.87 -9.24 3.55
C ALA A 39 -4.46 -9.53 4.93
N GLY A 40 -4.66 -8.48 5.74
CA GLY A 40 -5.40 -8.55 6.99
C GLY A 40 -6.90 -8.77 6.77
N GLY A 41 -7.61 -9.13 7.84
CA GLY A 41 -9.03 -9.47 7.83
C GLY A 41 -9.88 -8.32 7.31
N ALA A 42 -9.73 -7.11 7.87
CA ALA A 42 -10.46 -5.94 7.39
C ALA A 42 -10.22 -5.63 5.89
N VAL A 43 -9.04 -5.90 5.34
CA VAL A 43 -8.80 -5.75 3.88
C VAL A 43 -9.62 -6.78 3.10
N GLU A 44 -9.65 -8.03 3.56
CA GLU A 44 -10.43 -9.09 2.91
C GLU A 44 -11.93 -8.83 3.03
N ASP A 45 -12.42 -8.43 4.20
CA ASP A 45 -13.80 -8.03 4.46
C ASP A 45 -14.23 -6.87 3.56
N LEU A 46 -13.37 -5.85 3.45
CA LEU A 46 -13.58 -4.75 2.53
C LEU A 46 -13.61 -5.24 1.08
N SER A 47 -12.72 -6.13 0.67
CA SER A 47 -12.71 -6.63 -0.70
C SER A 47 -13.86 -7.59 -1.02
N GLY A 48 -14.49 -8.18 0.00
CA GLY A 48 -15.53 -9.21 -0.11
C GLY A 48 -15.02 -10.60 -0.43
N GLN A 49 -13.71 -10.82 -0.41
CA GLN A 49 -13.10 -12.11 -0.73
C GLN A 49 -11.66 -12.26 -0.20
N ARG A 50 -11.16 -13.50 -0.21
CA ARG A 50 -9.74 -13.75 0.04
C ARG A 50 -8.89 -13.08 -1.04
N CYS A 51 -7.97 -12.22 -0.64
CA CYS A 51 -7.17 -11.43 -1.57
C CYS A 51 -5.87 -12.11 -2.02
N ASN A 52 -5.44 -13.18 -1.36
CA ASN A 52 -4.15 -13.81 -1.64
C ASN A 52 -4.05 -14.32 -3.09
N GLY A 53 -2.98 -13.95 -3.78
CA GLY A 53 -2.69 -14.29 -5.18
C GLY A 53 -3.37 -13.37 -6.19
N LEU A 54 -4.36 -12.56 -5.77
CA LEU A 54 -5.11 -11.68 -6.65
C LEU A 54 -4.32 -10.40 -7.00
N PRO A 55 -4.58 -9.78 -8.17
CA PRO A 55 -3.95 -8.51 -8.51
C PRO A 55 -4.40 -7.41 -7.54
N LEU A 56 -3.49 -6.52 -7.15
CA LEU A 56 -3.79 -5.40 -6.27
C LEU A 56 -4.88 -4.48 -6.85
N SER A 57 -4.94 -4.36 -8.17
CA SER A 57 -5.99 -3.64 -8.89
C SER A 57 -7.39 -4.23 -8.70
N LEU A 58 -7.53 -5.39 -8.04
CA LEU A 58 -8.82 -5.94 -7.61
C LEU A 58 -9.59 -4.97 -6.72
N LEU A 59 -8.89 -4.25 -5.84
CA LEU A 59 -9.50 -3.29 -4.90
C LEU A 59 -10.09 -2.07 -5.61
N ILE A 60 -9.78 -1.90 -6.90
CA ILE A 60 -10.08 -0.73 -7.70
C ILE A 60 -11.07 -1.10 -8.82
N ARG A 61 -12.08 -0.25 -9.02
CA ARG A 61 -13.05 -0.36 -10.10
C ARG A 61 -12.35 -0.39 -11.45
N ASN A 62 -12.89 -1.17 -12.38
CA ASN A 62 -12.30 -1.37 -13.71
C ASN A 62 -11.96 -0.05 -14.44
N ALA A 63 -12.84 0.96 -14.34
CA ALA A 63 -12.65 2.26 -14.98
C ALA A 63 -11.39 3.00 -14.51
N ASP A 64 -10.98 2.81 -13.26
CA ASP A 64 -9.87 3.54 -12.63
C ASP A 64 -8.56 2.74 -12.58
N ARG A 65 -8.57 1.48 -13.07
CA ARG A 65 -7.40 0.58 -13.01
C ARG A 65 -6.20 1.11 -13.79
N ALA A 66 -6.43 1.76 -14.94
CA ALA A 66 -5.35 2.33 -15.74
C ALA A 66 -4.60 3.40 -14.93
N THR A 67 -5.33 4.36 -14.37
CA THR A 67 -4.78 5.43 -13.52
C THR A 67 -4.08 4.87 -12.28
N PHE A 68 -4.64 3.85 -11.64
CA PHE A 68 -4.02 3.19 -10.50
C PHE A 68 -2.70 2.49 -10.87
N ASN A 69 -2.68 1.78 -12.00
CA ASN A 69 -1.50 1.07 -12.48
C ASN A 69 -0.36 2.05 -12.87
N ASP A 70 -0.70 3.20 -13.47
CA ASP A 70 0.26 4.27 -13.76
C ASP A 70 0.85 4.86 -12.46
N ALA A 71 0.05 4.96 -11.41
CA ALA A 71 0.52 5.38 -10.10
C ALA A 71 1.47 4.37 -9.45
N LEU A 72 1.24 3.05 -9.65
CA LEU A 72 2.18 2.01 -9.21
C LEU A 72 3.53 2.12 -9.93
N THR A 73 3.51 2.40 -11.24
CA THR A 73 4.74 2.64 -12.01
C THR A 73 5.46 3.88 -11.50
N THR A 74 4.75 5.01 -11.34
CA THR A 74 5.33 6.26 -10.84
C THR A 74 5.89 6.10 -9.42
N CYS A 75 5.18 5.37 -8.54
CA CYS A 75 5.63 5.04 -7.18
C CYS A 75 6.98 4.30 -7.21
N CYS A 76 7.14 3.33 -8.10
CA CYS A 76 8.39 2.60 -8.27
C CYS A 76 9.52 3.47 -8.83
N ASP A 77 9.23 4.23 -9.89
CA ASP A 77 10.23 5.01 -10.62
C ASP A 77 10.74 6.18 -9.78
N THR A 78 9.84 6.82 -9.03
CA THR A 78 10.18 7.96 -8.15
C THR A 78 10.58 7.53 -6.74
N ARG A 79 10.42 6.25 -6.38
CA ARG A 79 10.65 5.71 -5.02
C ARG A 79 9.89 6.49 -3.95
N ARG A 80 8.65 6.84 -4.24
CA ARG A 80 7.77 7.61 -3.35
C ARG A 80 6.64 6.73 -2.86
N ALA A 81 6.23 6.93 -1.61
CA ALA A 81 4.98 6.36 -1.15
C ALA A 81 3.83 6.99 -1.94
N VAL A 82 2.76 6.24 -2.16
CA VAL A 82 1.56 6.75 -2.82
C VAL A 82 0.37 6.58 -1.91
N GLU A 83 -0.40 7.65 -1.79
CA GLU A 83 -1.69 7.69 -1.16
C GLU A 83 -2.77 7.82 -2.23
N VAL A 84 -3.76 6.95 -2.17
CA VAL A 84 -4.92 6.96 -3.06
C VAL A 84 -6.15 7.22 -2.21
N ALA A 85 -6.79 8.36 -2.44
CA ALA A 85 -8.11 8.63 -1.90
C ALA A 85 -9.14 7.86 -2.75
N LEU A 86 -9.97 7.08 -2.08
CA LEU A 86 -10.89 6.14 -2.72
C LEU A 86 -12.33 6.59 -2.51
N THR A 87 -13.11 6.65 -3.60
CA THR A 87 -14.53 6.99 -3.53
C THR A 87 -15.39 5.82 -3.10
N SER A 88 -16.55 6.11 -2.52
CA SER A 88 -17.57 5.11 -2.16
C SER A 88 -17.88 4.11 -3.28
N ARG A 89 -18.22 2.89 -2.87
CA ARG A 89 -18.50 1.76 -3.76
C ARG A 89 -19.92 1.77 -4.31
N THR A 90 -20.86 2.40 -3.62
CA THR A 90 -22.28 2.47 -4.00
C THR A 90 -22.58 3.64 -4.93
N ASP A 91 -21.83 4.73 -4.84
CA ASP A 91 -22.14 5.94 -5.59
C ASP A 91 -20.91 6.51 -6.31
N ALA A 92 -20.87 6.31 -7.62
CA ALA A 92 -19.86 6.89 -8.48
C ALA A 92 -20.03 8.40 -8.69
N ALA A 93 -21.22 8.96 -8.41
CA ALA A 93 -21.54 10.37 -8.62
C ALA A 93 -21.09 11.26 -7.46
N THR A 94 -21.10 10.77 -6.21
CA THR A 94 -20.87 11.64 -5.04
C THR A 94 -19.43 12.07 -4.83
N LYS A 95 -18.43 11.49 -5.51
CA LYS A 95 -16.98 11.79 -5.32
C LYS A 95 -16.50 11.81 -3.86
N THR A 96 -17.32 11.33 -2.92
CA THR A 96 -17.01 11.33 -1.49
C THR A 96 -15.93 10.31 -1.22
N VAL A 97 -14.86 10.74 -0.56
CA VAL A 97 -13.77 9.86 -0.15
C VAL A 97 -14.26 9.00 1.01
N ALA A 98 -14.39 7.70 0.75
CA ALA A 98 -14.86 6.71 1.71
C ALA A 98 -13.70 5.89 2.30
N ALA A 99 -12.60 5.75 1.58
CA ALA A 99 -11.43 5.02 2.05
C ALA A 99 -10.11 5.68 1.63
N ARG A 100 -9.02 5.26 2.27
CA ARG A 100 -7.66 5.59 1.90
C ARG A 100 -6.84 4.32 1.70
N LEU A 101 -6.11 4.29 0.60
CA LEU A 101 -5.11 3.27 0.31
C LEU A 101 -3.72 3.89 0.34
N MET A 102 -2.89 3.46 1.27
CA MET A 102 -1.47 3.80 1.33
C MET A 102 -0.63 2.68 0.75
N LEU A 103 0.41 3.02 0.00
CA LEU A 103 1.39 2.08 -0.54
C LEU A 103 2.80 2.61 -0.33
N TYR A 104 3.63 1.78 0.29
CA TYR A 104 5.04 2.03 0.53
C TYR A 104 5.88 1.07 -0.33
N PRO A 105 6.66 1.56 -1.30
CA PRO A 105 7.53 0.72 -2.09
C PRO A 105 8.67 0.18 -1.22
N LEU A 106 8.90 -1.13 -1.28
CA LEU A 106 9.98 -1.83 -0.57
C LEU A 106 11.01 -2.32 -1.59
N LYS A 107 12.29 -2.18 -1.24
CA LYS A 107 13.38 -2.67 -2.08
C LYS A 107 13.88 -4.04 -1.64
N ASP A 108 14.42 -4.79 -2.59
CA ASP A 108 15.23 -5.98 -2.32
C ASP A 108 16.70 -5.60 -2.01
N THR A 109 17.53 -6.61 -1.74
CA THR A 109 18.97 -6.44 -1.49
C THR A 109 19.72 -5.88 -2.70
N GLY A 110 19.17 -6.01 -3.91
CA GLY A 110 19.70 -5.44 -5.15
C GLY A 110 19.22 -4.01 -5.42
N GLY A 111 18.46 -3.39 -4.51
CA GLY A 111 17.97 -2.02 -4.63
C GLY A 111 16.78 -1.85 -5.59
N ARG A 112 16.18 -2.94 -6.07
CA ARG A 112 14.99 -2.91 -6.94
C ARG A 112 13.72 -2.90 -6.12
N VAL A 113 12.76 -2.07 -6.50
CA VAL A 113 11.42 -2.10 -5.90
C VAL A 113 10.69 -3.35 -6.39
N THR A 114 10.54 -4.33 -5.48
CA THR A 114 9.96 -5.64 -5.77
C THR A 114 8.65 -5.88 -5.04
N GLN A 115 8.37 -5.11 -3.98
CA GLN A 115 7.22 -5.31 -3.11
C GLN A 115 6.63 -3.96 -2.68
N PHE A 116 5.40 -4.00 -2.22
CA PHE A 116 4.70 -2.89 -1.61
C PHE A 116 4.11 -3.34 -0.29
N LEU A 117 4.38 -2.58 0.76
CA LEU A 117 3.60 -2.64 1.99
C LEU A 117 2.43 -1.65 1.84
N GLY A 118 1.21 -2.14 1.96
CA GLY A 118 0.02 -1.34 1.81
C GLY A 118 -0.86 -1.34 3.04
N GLY A 119 -1.70 -0.31 3.15
CA GLY A 119 -2.75 -0.21 4.15
C GLY A 119 -4.03 0.30 3.51
N LEU A 120 -5.16 -0.33 3.80
CA LEU A 120 -6.49 0.05 3.34
C LEU A 120 -7.40 0.24 4.55
N ALA A 121 -7.92 1.46 4.71
CA ALA A 121 -8.84 1.79 5.79
C ALA A 121 -9.96 2.70 5.30
N LEU A 122 -11.13 2.55 5.90
CA LEU A 122 -12.24 3.48 5.73
C LEU A 122 -11.91 4.82 6.40
N THR A 123 -12.53 5.89 5.92
CA THR A 123 -12.29 7.25 6.41
C THR A 123 -13.41 7.66 7.35
N GLY A 124 -13.07 8.01 8.60
CA GLY A 124 -14.07 8.39 9.60
C GLY A 124 -15.05 7.26 9.90
N GLU A 125 -16.34 7.57 9.89
CA GLU A 125 -17.44 6.63 10.14
C GLU A 125 -18.06 6.07 8.85
N ALA A 126 -17.32 6.11 7.73
CA ALA A 126 -17.82 5.56 6.47
C ALA A 126 -18.19 4.07 6.63
N ILE A 127 -19.36 3.69 6.13
CA ILE A 127 -19.83 2.30 6.08
C ILE A 127 -19.90 1.90 4.61
N GLU A 128 -19.15 0.87 4.24
CA GLU A 128 -19.00 0.45 2.85
C GLU A 128 -19.29 -1.04 2.69
N GLN A 129 -20.14 -1.38 1.72
CA GLN A 129 -20.41 -2.77 1.35
C GLN A 129 -19.21 -3.40 0.67
N PRO A 130 -18.88 -4.69 0.88
CA PRO A 130 -17.71 -5.30 0.28
C PRO A 130 -17.62 -5.11 -1.24
N GLY A 131 -16.43 -4.78 -1.76
CA GLY A 131 -16.22 -4.60 -3.20
C GLY A 131 -15.14 -3.61 -3.60
N GLN A 132 -15.29 -3.07 -4.81
CA GLN A 132 -14.28 -2.26 -5.50
C GLN A 132 -14.51 -0.77 -5.33
N PHE A 133 -13.47 -0.04 -4.98
CA PHE A 133 -13.51 1.41 -4.84
C PHE A 133 -13.20 2.14 -6.15
N GLY A 134 -13.75 3.34 -6.31
CA GLY A 134 -13.28 4.27 -7.33
C GLY A 134 -12.05 5.06 -6.87
N VAL A 135 -11.30 5.64 -7.80
CA VAL A 135 -10.14 6.51 -7.48
C VAL A 135 -10.56 7.98 -7.54
N ALA A 136 -10.42 8.69 -6.41
CA ALA A 136 -10.67 10.13 -6.35
C ALA A 136 -9.41 10.93 -6.69
N THR A 137 -8.35 10.73 -5.90
CA THR A 137 -7.11 11.51 -5.98
C THR A 137 -5.92 10.61 -5.66
N ILE A 138 -4.81 10.85 -6.36
CA ILE A 138 -3.54 10.16 -6.12
C ILE A 138 -2.51 11.20 -5.69
N THR A 139 -1.87 10.98 -4.54
CA THR A 139 -0.86 11.87 -3.98
C THR A 139 0.41 11.09 -3.70
N PHE A 140 1.54 11.57 -4.21
CA PHE A 140 2.85 10.99 -3.92
C PHE A 140 3.48 11.67 -2.71
N ARG A 141 3.89 10.87 -1.73
CA ARG A 141 4.56 11.31 -0.52
C ARG A 141 6.03 10.87 -0.52
N PRO A 142 6.93 11.63 0.10
CA PRO A 142 8.27 11.12 0.38
C PRO A 142 8.15 9.77 1.10
N ALA A 143 8.96 8.79 0.69
CA ALA A 143 9.00 7.53 1.42
C ALA A 143 9.47 7.81 2.87
N PRO A 144 8.90 7.12 3.87
CA PRO A 144 9.36 7.25 5.25
C PRO A 144 10.84 6.89 5.29
N THR A 145 11.66 7.85 5.67
CA THR A 145 13.11 7.68 5.69
C THR A 145 13.46 6.74 6.83
N ARG A 146 14.22 5.66 6.55
CA ARG A 146 14.83 4.80 7.58
C ARG A 146 15.53 5.68 8.60
N ARG A 147 15.16 5.64 9.88
CA ARG A 147 16.03 6.13 10.95
C ARG A 147 17.20 5.16 11.03
N PRO A 148 18.45 5.55 10.76
CA PRO A 148 19.57 4.66 10.96
C PRO A 148 19.65 4.33 12.45
N HIS A 149 19.37 3.08 12.82
CA HIS A 149 19.70 2.60 14.15
C HIS A 149 21.21 2.39 14.19
N LEU A 150 21.95 3.44 14.53
CA LEU A 150 23.32 3.33 15.01
C LEU A 150 23.25 2.69 16.41
N ARG A 151 23.43 1.37 16.50
CA ARG A 151 23.84 0.75 17.76
C ARG A 151 25.35 0.92 17.87
N LEU A 152 25.79 1.85 18.70
CA LEU A 152 27.16 1.90 19.16
C LEU A 152 27.37 0.64 20.04
N VAL A 153 27.99 -0.39 19.48
CA VAL A 153 28.59 -1.46 20.29
C VAL A 153 29.86 -0.84 20.85
N VAL A 154 29.82 -0.48 22.13
CA VAL A 154 31.05 -0.16 22.87
C VAL A 154 31.73 -1.50 23.12
N ASP A 155 32.75 -1.81 22.32
CA ASP A 155 33.70 -2.85 22.66
C ASP A 155 34.39 -2.49 23.98
N ASN A 156 34.10 -3.33 24.97
CA ASN A 156 35.04 -3.97 25.88
C ASN A 156 36.22 -3.15 26.44
N GLN A 157 36.21 -3.01 27.77
CA GLN A 157 37.39 -3.25 28.61
C GLN A 157 36.98 -4.23 29.71
#